data_AF-A0A1X3IT91-F1
#
_entry.id   AF-A0A1X3IT91-F1
#
_cell.length_a   1.000
_cell.length_b   1.000
_cell.length_c   1.000
_cell.angle_alpha   90.00
_cell.angle_beta   90.00
_cell.angle_gamma   90.00
#
_symmetry.space_group_name_H-M   'P 1'
#
loop_
_entity.id
_entity.type
_entity.pdbx_description
1 polymer ?
#
loop_
_entity_poly.entity_id
_entity_poly.type
_entity_poly.pdbx_seq_one_letter_code
_entity_poly.pdbx_strand_id
1 'polypeptide(L)' 'MHISTVYAAVFDVLAMHDIGTHRAELGENICSQPVEQHMIYFVSSHSVVTVIRILSQPQDSARHVPWR' A
#
# COMPACT_ATOMS: atom_id res chain seq x y z
N MET A 1 -3.23 16.24 -9.35
CA MET A 1 -3.66 15.04 -8.60
C MET A 1 -4.43 15.53 -7.38
N HIS A 2 -5.77 15.44 -7.40
CA HIS A 2 -6.56 15.79 -6.23
C HIS A 2 -6.41 14.61 -5.26
N ILE A 3 -5.56 14.76 -4.25
CA ILE A 3 -5.49 13.77 -3.17
C ILE A 3 -6.77 13.96 -2.38
N SER A 4 -7.74 13.07 -2.58
CA SER A 4 -8.98 13.03 -1.82
C SER A 4 -8.62 13.03 -0.33
N THR A 5 -9.38 13.74 0.51
CA THR A 5 -9.17 13.81 1.97
C THR A 5 -9.03 12.44 2.65
N VAL A 6 -9.60 11.39 2.04
CA VAL A 6 -9.47 9.98 2.45
C VAL A 6 -8.01 9.52 2.49
N TYR A 7 -7.18 9.91 1.52
CA TYR A 7 -5.78 9.49 1.49
C TYR A 7 -4.95 10.11 2.59
N ALA A 8 -5.19 11.39 2.91
CA ALA A 8 -4.49 12.05 4.01
C ALA A 8 -4.77 11.32 5.34
N ALA A 9 -6.05 11.04 5.62
CA ALA A 9 -6.44 10.30 6.82
C ALA A 9 -5.81 8.89 6.86
N VAL A 10 -5.71 8.20 5.73
CA VAL A 10 -5.10 6.88 5.68
C VAL A 10 -3.59 6.94 5.90
N PHE A 11 -2.89 7.96 5.38
CA PHE A 11 -1.46 8.12 5.66
C PHE A 11 -1.20 8.44 7.13
N ASP A 12 -2.07 9.20 7.79
CA ASP A 12 -1.98 9.42 9.24
C ASP A 12 -2.12 8.11 10.01
N VAL A 13 -3.11 7.27 9.66
CA VAL A 13 -3.31 5.96 10.28
C VAL A 13 -2.11 5.03 10.03
N LEU A 14 -1.59 4.99 8.80
CA LEU A 14 -0.39 4.22 8.46
C LEU A 14 0.83 4.66 9.28
N ALA A 15 1.00 5.97 9.49
CA ALA A 15 2.13 6.51 10.25
C ALA A 15 2.03 6.25 11.76
N MET A 16 0.82 6.11 12.29
CA MET A 16 0.58 5.96 13.73
C MET A 16 0.41 4.50 14.18
N HIS A 17 0.08 3.60 13.25
CA HIS A 17 -0.27 2.23 13.58
C HIS A 17 0.49 1.24 12.70
N ASP A 18 0.89 0.11 13.30
CA ASP A 18 1.44 -1.02 12.57
C ASP A 18 0.30 -1.80 11.90
N ILE A 19 -0.19 -1.25 10.79
CA ILE A 19 -1.25 -1.82 9.96
C ILE A 19 -0.69 -2.16 8.58
N GLY A 20 -1.36 -3.07 7.88
CA GLY A 20 -0.94 -3.58 6.58
C GLY A 20 -0.80 -5.09 6.57
N THR A 21 -1.06 -5.68 5.42
CA THR A 21 -0.83 -7.11 5.20
C THR A 21 0.62 -7.30 4.75
N HIS A 22 1.38 -8.13 5.45
CA HIS A 22 2.74 -8.46 5.01
C HIS A 22 2.73 -9.20 3.67
N ARG A 23 3.63 -8.80 2.76
CA ARG A 23 3.75 -9.32 1.40
C ARG A 23 5.14 -9.91 1.19
N ALA A 24 5.42 -11.01 1.90
CA ALA A 24 6.70 -11.71 1.86
C ALA A 24 7.12 -12.11 0.44
N GLU A 25 6.17 -12.30 -0.48
CA GLU A 25 6.43 -12.61 -1.88
C GLU A 25 7.07 -11.44 -2.67
N LEU A 26 7.00 -10.22 -2.15
CA LEU A 26 7.54 -9.02 -2.79
C LEU A 26 8.88 -8.58 -2.22
N GLY A 27 9.24 -9.04 -1.02
CA GLY A 27 10.46 -8.67 -0.32
C GLY A 27 10.28 -8.60 1.20
N GLU A 28 11.39 -8.38 1.90
CA GLU A 28 11.38 -8.23 3.36
C GLU A 28 10.68 -6.92 3.78
N ASN A 29 9.85 -6.98 4.82
CA ASN A 29 9.16 -5.82 5.42
C ASN A 29 8.25 -5.03 4.47
N ILE A 30 7.86 -5.59 3.32
CA ILE A 30 6.87 -4.97 2.44
C ILE A 30 5.47 -5.31 2.95
N CYS A 31 4.67 -4.28 3.15
CA CYS A 31 3.26 -4.39 3.50
C CYS A 31 2.37 -3.81 2.39
N SER A 32 1.13 -4.29 2.32
CA SER A 32 0.09 -3.71 1.48
C SER A 32 -1.16 -3.36 2.26
N GLN A 33 -1.81 -2.25 1.89
CA GLN A 33 -3.07 -1.82 2.46
C GLN A 33 -4.04 -1.41 1.35
N PRO A 34 -5.22 -2.04 1.24
CA PRO A 34 -6.26 -1.59 0.34
C PRO A 34 -6.87 -0.29 0.87
N VAL A 35 -7.04 0.68 -0.01
CA VAL A 35 -7.60 2.01 0.29
C VAL A 35 -8.50 2.42 -0.87
N GLU A 36 -9.80 2.52 -0.62
CA GLU A 36 -10.78 2.79 -1.67
C GLU A 36 -10.58 1.82 -2.87
N GLN A 37 -10.39 2.36 -4.06
CA GLN A 37 -10.14 1.59 -5.30
C GLN A 37 -8.65 1.35 -5.57
N HIS A 38 -7.78 1.51 -4.59
CA HIS A 38 -6.33 1.43 -4.74
C HIS A 38 -5.70 0.46 -3.74
N MET A 39 -4.53 -0.07 -4.10
CA MET A 39 -3.64 -0.83 -3.24
C MET A 39 -2.39 0.00 -3.00
N ILE A 40 -2.07 0.26 -1.74
CA ILE A 40 -0.85 0.96 -1.31
C ILE A 40 0.17 -0.09 -0.87
N TYR A 41 1.38 -0.01 -1.42
CA TYR A 41 2.54 -0.80 -1.02
C TYR A 41 3.55 0.09 -0.33
N PHE A 42 4.02 -0.34 0.83
CA PHE A 42 4.91 0.45 1.67
C PHE A 42 5.85 -0.43 2.49
N VAL A 43 6.92 0.18 2.97
CA VAL A 43 7.71 -0.34 4.09
C VAL A 43 7.46 0.54 5.31
N SER A 44 7.25 -0.07 6.46
CA SER A 44 7.17 0.64 7.74
C SER A 44 8.47 0.45 8.53
N SER A 45 8.87 1.51 9.21
CA SER A 45 9.89 1.52 10.26
C SER A 45 9.28 2.20 11.49
N HIS A 46 9.97 2.17 12.64
CA HIS A 46 9.42 2.67 13.91
C HIS A 46 8.82 4.08 13.87
N SER A 47 9.28 4.96 12.99
CA SER A 47 8.79 6.36 12.92
C SER A 47 8.50 6.86 11.52
N VAL A 48 8.67 6.01 10.50
CA VAL A 48 8.51 6.42 9.09
C VAL A 48 7.86 5.28 8.31
N VAL A 49 6.81 5.63 7.57
CA VAL A 49 6.24 4.80 6.52
C VAL A 49 6.68 5.34 5.16
N THR A 50 7.34 4.52 4.38
CA THR A 50 7.74 4.85 3.01
C THR A 50 6.81 4.15 2.03
N VAL A 51 5.99 4.92 1.33
CA VAL A 51 5.14 4.42 0.25
C VAL A 51 6.00 4.14 -0.97
N ILE A 52 6.06 2.87 -1.37
CA ILE A 52 6.82 2.41 -2.53
C ILE A 52 5.99 2.55 -3.81
N ARG A 53 4.68 2.24 -3.73
CA ARG A 53 3.80 2.22 -4.89
C ARG A 53 2.33 2.37 -4.50
N ILE A 54 1.56 3.04 -5.34
CA ILE A 54 0.10 3.07 -5.29
C ILE A 54 -0.42 2.58 -6.64
N LEU A 55 -1.24 1.54 -6.64
CA LEU A 55 -1.89 1.00 -7.84
C LEU A 55 -3.40 1.10 -7.70
N SER A 56 -4.12 1.36 -8.79
CA SER A 56 -5.55 1.05 -8.80
C SER A 56 -5.77 -0.47 -8.73
N GLN A 57 -6.89 -0.92 -8.16
CA GLN A 57 -7.21 -2.35 -8.05
C GLN A 57 -7.11 -3.12 -9.38
N PRO A 58 -7.54 -2.58 -10.54
CA PRO A 58 -7.34 -3.26 -11.82
C PRO A 58 -5.85 -3.45 -12.18
N GLN A 59 -5.02 -2.43 -11.93
CA GLN A 59 -3.57 -2.52 -12.18
C GLN A 59 -2.90 -3.54 -11.24
N ASP A 60 -3.35 -3.60 -9.99
CA ASP A 60 -2.89 -4.57 -9.01
C ASP A 60 -3.25 -6.00 -9.42
N SER A 61 -4.53 -6.22 -9.78
CA SER A 61 -5.06 -7.52 -10.21
C SER A 61 -4.40 -8.04 -11.49
N ALA A 62 -4.10 -7.15 -12.44
CA ALA A 62 -3.40 -7.51 -13.68
C ALA A 62 -2.01 -8.09 -13.42
N ARG A 63 -1.36 -7.69 -12.32
CA ARG A 63 -0.03 -8.19 -11.93
C ARG A 63 -0.07 -9.61 -11.34
N HIS A 64 -1.23 -10.04 -10.84
CA HIS A 64 -1.47 -11.40 -10.36
C HIS A 64 -1.88 -12.37 -11.48
N VAL A 65 -1.96 -11.91 -12.73
CA VAL A 65 -2.14 -12.79 -13.88
C VAL A 65 -0.80 -13.47 -14.14
N PRO A 66 -0.70 -14.82 -14.05
CA PRO A 66 0.49 -15.51 -14.51
C PRO A 66 0.71 -15.15 -15.97
N TRP A 67 1.93 -14.74 -16.33
CA TRP A 67 2.33 -14.63 -17.73
C TRP A 67 1.97 -15.96 -18.41
N ARG A 68 1.00 -15.93 -19.32
CA ARG A 68 0.64 -17.09 -20.14
C ARG A 68 1.59 -17.21 -21.31
#